data_AF-A0A418Y1B6-F1
#
_entry.id   AF-A0A418Y1B6-F1
#
_cell.length_a   1.000
_cell.length_b   1.000
_cell.length_c   1.000
_cell.angle_alpha   90.00
_cell.angle_beta   90.00
_cell.angle_gamma   90.00
#
_symmetry.space_group_name_H-M   'P 1'
#
loop_
_entity.id
_entity.type
_entity.pdbx_description
1 polymer ?
#
loop_
_entity_poly.entity_id
_entity_poly.type
_entity_poly.pdbx_seq_one_letter_code
_entity_poly.pdbx_strand_id
1 'polypeptide(L)'
;MRWKVIAGGLAILMVSTASAGNAVVVAPAGEFSASGELALKKGHIPVSCDTTFNGHVADGGGIRVTSVSFGGLNPLCKSIKALGLPWRGQVDSPYQLTVVDMQVKVRVPLLGGICGPGPVSLAWENEGAEATFDAVSLAPDCAMNGTMQTSPQVDIQAATPLVMQH
;
A
#
# COMPACT_ATOMS: atom_id res chain seq x y z
N MET A 1 -25.22 50.45 -33.77
CA MET A 1 -25.43 49.18 -33.04
C MET A 1 -24.22 48.97 -32.14
N ARG A 2 -24.45 48.79 -30.84
CA ARG A 2 -23.43 48.65 -29.79
C ARG A 2 -22.79 47.25 -29.83
N TRP A 3 -21.48 47.12 -29.60
CA TRP A 3 -20.94 46.33 -28.46
C TRP A 3 -19.42 46.54 -28.33
N LYS A 4 -18.98 47.00 -27.15
CA LYS A 4 -17.58 47.01 -26.67
C LYS A 4 -17.30 45.68 -25.97
N VAL A 5 -16.30 44.91 -26.38
CA VAL A 5 -15.77 43.81 -25.55
C VAL A 5 -14.29 44.08 -25.26
N ILE A 6 -14.03 44.37 -23.98
CA ILE A 6 -12.72 44.61 -23.40
C ILE A 6 -12.16 43.23 -23.06
N ALA A 7 -11.04 42.86 -23.67
CA ALA A 7 -10.34 41.62 -23.38
C ALA A 7 -9.61 41.74 -22.02
N GLY A 8 -10.32 41.43 -20.94
CA GLY A 8 -9.72 41.20 -19.62
C GLY A 8 -9.21 39.77 -19.54
N GLY A 9 -7.90 39.57 -19.65
CA GLY A 9 -7.26 38.27 -19.43
C GLY A 9 -7.35 37.89 -17.95
N LEU A 10 -8.20 36.91 -17.63
CA LEU A 10 -8.20 36.25 -16.33
C LEU A 10 -6.99 35.31 -16.26
N ALA A 11 -5.96 35.69 -15.49
CA ALA A 11 -4.94 34.77 -15.05
C ALA A 11 -5.53 33.87 -13.95
N ILE A 12 -5.86 32.63 -14.30
CA ILE A 12 -6.33 31.61 -13.35
C ILE A 12 -5.11 31.10 -12.60
N LEU A 13 -4.90 31.61 -11.38
CA LEU A 13 -3.95 31.05 -10.41
C LEU A 13 -4.50 29.70 -9.93
N MET A 14 -3.94 28.62 -10.45
CA MET A 14 -4.16 27.27 -9.93
C MET A 14 -3.46 27.15 -8.57
N VAL A 15 -4.17 27.43 -7.48
CA VAL A 15 -3.72 27.08 -6.13
C VAL A 15 -3.77 25.57 -6.03
N SER A 16 -2.62 24.92 -6.17
CA SER A 16 -2.45 23.52 -5.82
C SER A 16 -2.62 23.39 -4.31
N THR A 17 -3.79 22.96 -3.86
CA THR A 17 -3.98 22.54 -2.47
C THR A 17 -3.15 21.28 -2.25
N ALA A 18 -1.92 21.44 -1.75
CA ALA A 18 -1.16 20.34 -1.21
C ALA A 18 -1.98 19.77 -0.04
N SER A 19 -2.50 18.56 -0.18
CA SER A 19 -3.09 17.84 0.93
C SER A 19 -2.01 17.65 1.98
N ALA A 20 -2.10 18.36 3.10
CA ALA A 20 -1.29 18.09 4.27
C ALA A 20 -1.68 16.71 4.78
N GLY A 21 -0.97 15.67 4.34
CA GLY A 21 -1.01 14.38 5.02
C GLY A 21 -0.60 14.59 6.47
N ASN A 22 -1.23 13.86 7.40
CA ASN A 22 -0.77 13.87 8.78
C ASN A 22 0.68 13.39 8.79
N ALA A 23 1.59 14.21 9.28
CA ALA A 23 2.98 13.80 9.39
C ALA A 23 3.07 12.63 10.39
N VAL A 24 3.82 11.59 10.02
CA VAL A 24 4.06 10.41 10.85
C VAL A 24 5.56 10.24 11.07
N VAL A 25 5.91 9.52 12.14
CA VAL A 25 7.28 9.09 12.42
C VAL A 25 7.27 7.58 12.55
N VAL A 26 8.17 6.92 11.83
CA VAL A 26 8.34 5.47 11.82
C VAL A 26 9.67 5.11 12.48
N ALA A 27 9.65 4.22 13.47
CA ALA A 27 10.84 3.77 14.17
C ALA A 27 10.81 2.25 14.46
N PRO A 28 11.86 1.48 14.12
CA PRO A 28 13.01 1.89 13.32
C PRO A 28 12.62 2.07 11.84
N ALA A 29 13.18 3.11 11.20
CA ALA A 29 13.20 3.21 9.75
C ALA A 29 14.31 2.33 9.15
N GLY A 30 14.18 1.95 7.88
CA GLY A 30 15.14 1.12 7.18
C GLY A 30 14.50 -0.08 6.49
N GLU A 31 15.28 -1.13 6.31
CA GLU A 31 14.81 -2.39 5.71
C GLU A 31 13.85 -3.12 6.66
N PHE A 32 12.81 -3.72 6.09
CA PHE A 32 11.84 -4.54 6.79
C PHE A 32 11.52 -5.82 6.02
N SER A 33 11.06 -6.82 6.77
CA SER A 33 10.38 -8.00 6.27
C SER A 33 9.01 -8.10 6.94
N ALA A 34 7.93 -8.16 6.17
CA ALA A 34 6.59 -8.40 6.67
C ALA A 34 6.17 -9.81 6.24
N SER A 35 5.75 -10.66 7.17
CA SER A 35 5.35 -12.04 6.89
C SER A 35 4.06 -12.44 7.59
N GLY A 36 3.26 -13.29 6.95
CA GLY A 36 2.02 -13.82 7.52
C GLY A 36 1.25 -14.68 6.51
N GLU A 37 0.14 -15.27 6.95
CA GLU A 37 -0.77 -15.95 6.03
C GLU A 37 -1.64 -14.92 5.32
N LEU A 38 -1.60 -14.91 3.98
CA LEU A 38 -2.51 -14.13 3.16
C LEU A 38 -3.36 -15.05 2.29
N ALA A 39 -4.67 -14.90 2.40
CA ALA A 39 -5.66 -15.48 1.51
C ALA A 39 -5.81 -14.60 0.27
N LEU A 40 -5.28 -15.06 -0.87
CA LEU A 40 -5.53 -14.45 -2.18
C LEU A 40 -6.70 -15.17 -2.85
N LYS A 41 -7.73 -14.41 -3.22
CA LYS A 41 -8.85 -14.88 -4.02
C LYS A 41 -8.76 -14.29 -5.42
N LYS A 42 -8.99 -15.11 -6.44
CA LYS A 42 -9.29 -14.68 -7.81
C LYS A 42 -10.61 -15.31 -8.24
N GLY A 43 -11.64 -14.51 -8.49
CA GLY A 43 -13.01 -14.99 -8.58
C GLY A 43 -13.55 -15.51 -7.24
N HIS A 44 -13.94 -16.79 -7.18
CA HIS A 44 -14.63 -17.37 -6.02
C HIS A 44 -13.77 -18.26 -5.12
N ILE A 45 -12.56 -18.64 -5.54
CA ILE A 45 -11.74 -19.62 -4.80
C ILE A 45 -10.59 -18.88 -4.10
N PRO A 46 -10.58 -18.82 -2.75
CA PRO A 46 -9.45 -18.30 -2.01
C PRO A 46 -8.32 -19.34 -1.90
N VAL A 47 -7.08 -18.86 -1.90
CA VAL A 47 -5.88 -19.65 -1.65
C VAL A 47 -5.09 -18.96 -0.54
N SER A 48 -4.97 -19.60 0.61
CA SER A 48 -4.09 -19.15 1.70
C SER A 48 -2.64 -19.52 1.41
N CYS A 49 -1.75 -18.54 1.50
CA CYS A 49 -0.32 -18.69 1.29
C CYS A 49 0.48 -17.98 2.38
N ASP A 50 1.55 -18.64 2.86
CA ASP A 50 2.58 -17.98 3.63
C ASP A 50 3.25 -16.94 2.74
N THR A 51 3.10 -15.67 3.07
CA THR A 51 3.53 -14.57 2.22
C THR A 51 4.52 -13.70 2.95
N THR A 52 5.60 -13.32 2.26
CA THR A 52 6.64 -12.43 2.79
C THR A 52 6.87 -11.28 1.83
N PHE A 53 6.82 -10.06 2.33
CA PHE A 53 7.16 -8.83 1.63
C PHE A 53 8.46 -8.30 2.24
N ASN A 54 9.48 -8.02 1.43
CA ASN A 54 10.65 -7.29 1.91
C ASN A 54 10.74 -5.94 1.24
N GLY A 55 11.24 -4.95 1.97
CA GLY A 55 11.28 -3.59 1.50
C GLY A 55 11.99 -2.65 2.45
N HIS A 56 11.79 -1.36 2.19
CA HIS A 56 12.32 -0.27 3.00
C HIS A 56 11.20 0.69 3.39
N VAL A 57 11.22 1.18 4.63
CA VAL A 57 10.37 2.26 5.12
C VAL A 57 11.22 3.44 5.59
N ALA A 58 10.92 4.64 5.09
CA ALA A 58 11.56 5.88 5.53
C ALA A 58 10.95 6.35 6.87
N ASP A 59 11.70 7.18 7.59
CA ASP A 59 11.26 7.81 8.85
C ASP A 59 9.93 8.57 8.70
N GLY A 60 9.74 9.29 7.59
CA GLY A 60 8.50 9.98 7.22
C GLY A 60 7.42 9.09 6.63
N GLY A 61 7.55 7.75 6.72
CA GLY A 61 6.52 6.79 6.32
C GLY A 61 6.50 6.39 4.84
N GLY A 62 7.46 6.82 4.03
CA GLY A 62 7.56 6.39 2.63
C GLY A 62 7.95 4.91 2.53
N ILE A 63 7.13 4.09 1.89
CA ILE A 63 7.32 2.62 1.79
C ILE A 63 7.76 2.23 0.38
N ARG A 64 8.70 1.28 0.28
CA ARG A 64 9.07 0.59 -0.96
C ARG A 64 9.16 -0.91 -0.74
N VAL A 65 8.24 -1.68 -1.31
CA VAL A 65 8.30 -3.16 -1.32
C VAL A 65 9.12 -3.60 -2.52
N THR A 66 10.25 -4.24 -2.29
CA THR A 66 11.24 -4.60 -3.32
C THR A 66 11.16 -6.06 -3.74
N SER A 67 10.65 -6.93 -2.86
CA SER A 67 10.44 -8.35 -3.17
C SER A 67 9.21 -8.88 -2.45
N VAL A 68 8.59 -9.88 -3.07
CA VAL A 68 7.43 -10.59 -2.52
C VAL A 68 7.55 -12.07 -2.86
N SER A 69 7.37 -12.93 -1.87
CA SER A 69 7.31 -14.37 -2.04
C SER A 69 6.01 -14.94 -1.50
N PHE A 70 5.46 -15.91 -2.24
CA PHE A 70 4.30 -16.70 -1.86
C PHE A 70 4.73 -18.16 -1.70
N GLY A 71 4.48 -18.72 -0.52
CA GLY A 71 4.87 -20.06 -0.10
C GLY A 71 3.74 -20.78 0.63
N GLY A 72 4.10 -21.84 1.35
CA GLY A 72 3.15 -22.70 2.06
C GLY A 72 2.91 -24.04 1.37
N LEU A 73 2.07 -24.87 2.01
CA LEU A 73 1.81 -26.26 1.61
C LEU A 73 0.94 -26.37 0.35
N ASN A 74 0.12 -25.36 0.05
CA ASN A 74 -0.73 -25.36 -1.13
C ASN A 74 0.12 -25.12 -2.40
N PRO A 75 0.14 -26.06 -3.36
CA PRO A 75 0.95 -25.90 -4.58
C PRO A 75 0.55 -24.69 -5.42
N LEU A 76 -0.68 -24.18 -5.29
CA LEU A 76 -1.13 -22.98 -5.99
C LEU A 76 -0.37 -21.72 -5.56
N CYS A 77 0.20 -21.69 -4.35
CA CYS A 77 1.00 -20.55 -3.88
C CYS A 77 2.24 -20.31 -4.75
N LYS A 78 2.86 -21.39 -5.27
CA LYS A 78 4.02 -21.30 -6.17
C LYS A 78 3.66 -20.71 -7.54
N SER A 79 2.38 -20.74 -7.90
CA SER A 79 1.86 -20.17 -9.13
C SER A 79 1.59 -18.67 -9.03
N ILE A 80 1.67 -18.07 -7.84
CA ILE A 80 1.48 -16.64 -7.62
C ILE A 80 2.83 -15.92 -7.69
N LYS A 81 2.88 -14.78 -8.38
CA LYS A 81 4.05 -13.89 -8.39
C LYS A 81 3.63 -12.43 -8.28
N ALA A 82 4.43 -11.63 -7.56
CA ALA A 82 4.38 -10.19 -7.69
C ALA A 82 4.90 -9.74 -9.07
N LEU A 83 4.32 -8.66 -9.58
CA LEU A 83 4.72 -7.96 -10.79
C LEU A 83 4.92 -6.48 -10.47
N GLY A 84 5.65 -5.75 -11.32
CA GLY A 84 5.75 -4.28 -11.19
C GLY A 84 6.46 -3.80 -9.93
N LEU A 85 7.30 -4.63 -9.30
CA LEU A 85 8.15 -4.23 -8.19
C LEU A 85 9.21 -3.21 -8.66
N PRO A 86 9.64 -2.26 -7.80
CA PRO A 86 9.19 -2.10 -6.42
C PRO A 86 7.82 -1.42 -6.32
N TRP A 87 6.95 -1.91 -5.45
CA TRP A 87 5.70 -1.20 -5.13
C TRP A 87 5.99 -0.06 -4.17
N ARG A 88 5.31 1.06 -4.37
CA ARG A 88 5.41 2.23 -3.50
C ARG A 88 4.23 2.27 -2.55
N GLY A 89 4.45 2.83 -1.38
CA GLY A 89 3.39 3.13 -0.43
C GLY A 89 3.74 4.28 0.47
N GLN A 90 2.81 4.60 1.35
CA GLN A 90 2.92 5.66 2.34
C GLN A 90 2.19 5.21 3.60
N VAL A 91 2.79 5.48 4.75
CA VAL A 91 2.08 5.47 6.03
C VAL A 91 1.22 6.73 6.07
N ASP A 92 -0.10 6.55 6.09
CA ASP A 92 -1.09 7.63 6.01
C ASP A 92 -1.40 8.20 7.41
N SER A 93 -1.34 7.33 8.42
CA SER A 93 -1.54 7.66 9.84
C SER A 93 -0.93 6.57 10.72
N PRO A 94 -0.90 6.73 12.06
CA PRO A 94 -0.47 5.68 12.98
C PRO A 94 -1.26 4.37 12.91
N TYR A 95 -2.39 4.34 12.20
CA TYR A 95 -3.28 3.17 12.13
C TYR A 95 -3.57 2.71 10.70
N GLN A 96 -2.95 3.35 9.70
CA GLN A 96 -3.25 3.07 8.30
C GLN A 96 -2.07 3.39 7.39
N LEU A 97 -1.87 2.52 6.40
CA LEU A 97 -0.92 2.73 5.31
C LEU A 97 -1.52 2.30 3.98
N THR A 98 -1.00 2.82 2.88
CA THR A 98 -1.47 2.51 1.53
C THR A 98 -0.31 2.16 0.61
N VAL A 99 -0.45 1.08 -0.18
CA VAL A 99 0.51 0.64 -1.21
C VAL A 99 -0.13 0.78 -2.59
N VAL A 100 0.40 1.64 -3.47
CA VAL A 100 -0.30 2.12 -4.69
C VAL A 100 -0.10 1.28 -5.95
N ASP A 101 1.03 0.58 -6.07
CA ASP A 101 1.42 -0.12 -7.30
C ASP A 101 1.30 -1.66 -7.15
N MET A 102 0.51 -2.14 -6.18
CA MET A 102 0.41 -3.57 -5.89
C MET A 102 -0.17 -4.34 -7.08
N GLN A 103 0.57 -5.35 -7.54
CA GLN A 103 0.17 -6.16 -8.70
C GLN A 103 0.65 -7.61 -8.59
N VAL A 104 -0.27 -8.57 -8.71
CA VAL A 104 0.04 -10.00 -8.66
C VAL A 104 -0.41 -10.73 -9.92
N LYS A 105 0.30 -11.79 -10.29
CA LYS A 105 -0.07 -12.70 -11.37
C LYS A 105 -0.28 -14.10 -10.82
N VAL A 106 -1.47 -14.64 -11.04
CA VAL A 106 -1.83 -16.02 -10.72
C VAL A 106 -1.67 -16.86 -12.00
N ARG A 107 -0.74 -17.82 -11.99
CA ARG A 107 -0.45 -18.70 -13.12
C ARG A 107 -1.13 -20.07 -12.98
N VAL A 108 -2.46 -20.08 -13.10
CA VAL A 108 -3.24 -21.33 -13.16
C VAL A 108 -3.97 -21.42 -14.51
N PRO A 109 -4.14 -22.62 -15.10
CA PRO A 109 -4.89 -22.79 -16.34
C PRO A 109 -6.33 -22.25 -16.20
N LEU A 110 -6.81 -21.56 -17.24
CA LEU A 110 -8.18 -21.05 -17.42
C LEU A 110 -8.67 -19.96 -16.43
N LEU A 111 -8.28 -20.01 -15.16
CA LEU A 111 -8.73 -19.09 -14.10
C LEU A 111 -7.63 -18.14 -13.60
N GLY A 112 -6.43 -18.23 -14.20
CA GLY A 112 -5.31 -17.35 -13.90
C GLY A 112 -5.49 -15.93 -14.45
N GLY A 113 -4.51 -15.07 -14.20
CA GLY A 113 -4.52 -13.71 -14.72
C GLY A 113 -3.74 -12.76 -13.83
N ILE A 114 -3.78 -11.48 -14.20
CA ILE A 114 -3.16 -10.39 -13.44
C ILE A 114 -4.25 -9.74 -12.56
N CYS A 115 -3.87 -9.35 -11.35
CA CYS A 115 -4.62 -8.47 -10.45
C CYS A 115 -3.74 -7.25 -10.20
N GLY A 116 -4.28 -6.04 -10.27
CA GLY A 116 -3.57 -4.77 -10.21
C GLY A 116 -3.06 -4.26 -11.57
N PRO A 117 -2.39 -3.10 -11.60
CA PRO A 117 -1.93 -2.36 -10.43
C PRO A 117 -3.10 -1.68 -9.72
N GLY A 118 -3.04 -1.57 -8.40
CA GLY A 118 -4.05 -0.84 -7.65
C GLY A 118 -3.57 -0.46 -6.25
N PRO A 119 -4.13 0.62 -5.69
CA PRO A 119 -3.90 0.97 -4.31
C PRO A 119 -4.58 -0.03 -3.39
N VAL A 120 -3.86 -0.39 -2.34
CA VAL A 120 -4.34 -1.23 -1.25
C VAL A 120 -4.05 -0.51 0.06
N SER A 121 -5.11 -0.14 0.77
CA SER A 121 -5.01 0.43 2.12
C SER A 121 -5.10 -0.69 3.15
N LEU A 122 -4.21 -0.66 4.12
CA LEU A 122 -4.06 -1.65 5.18
C LEU A 122 -4.23 -0.97 6.53
N ALA A 123 -4.92 -1.64 7.44
CA ALA A 123 -4.93 -1.23 8.85
C ALA A 123 -3.58 -1.58 9.47
N TRP A 124 -3.08 -0.73 10.35
CA TRP A 124 -1.83 -0.92 11.09
C TRP A 124 -2.10 -1.03 12.59
N GLU A 125 -1.37 -1.91 13.26
CA GLU A 125 -1.31 -1.95 14.72
C GLU A 125 0.12 -2.08 15.28
N ASN A 126 0.47 -1.22 16.23
CA ASN A 126 1.80 -1.11 16.84
C ASN A 126 2.14 -2.26 17.80
N GLU A 127 1.21 -2.74 18.64
CA GLU A 127 1.48 -3.78 19.65
C GLU A 127 2.07 -5.06 19.02
N GLY A 128 1.55 -5.46 17.86
CA GLY A 128 2.04 -6.60 17.09
C GLY A 128 2.99 -6.24 15.94
N ALA A 129 3.14 -4.96 15.63
CA ALA A 129 3.75 -4.45 14.39
C ALA A 129 3.12 -5.09 13.13
N GLU A 130 1.79 -5.06 13.07
CA GLU A 130 0.95 -5.82 12.15
C GLU A 130 0.26 -4.93 11.11
N ALA A 131 0.32 -5.35 9.84
CA ALA A 131 -0.46 -4.78 8.74
C ALA A 131 -1.57 -5.75 8.32
N THR A 132 -2.82 -5.31 8.35
CA THR A 132 -3.99 -6.14 8.07
C THR A 132 -4.67 -5.76 6.76
N PHE A 133 -4.86 -6.78 5.91
CA PHE A 133 -5.64 -6.75 4.68
C PHE A 133 -7.09 -7.09 5.02
N ASP A 134 -7.95 -6.08 5.17
CA ASP A 134 -9.38 -6.31 5.41
C ASP A 134 -10.16 -6.41 4.10
N ALA A 135 -10.20 -7.62 3.53
CA ALA A 135 -10.91 -7.93 2.28
C ALA A 135 -10.62 -6.94 1.12
N VAL A 136 -9.37 -6.50 1.02
CA VAL A 136 -8.95 -5.50 0.04
C VAL A 136 -9.08 -6.05 -1.37
N SER A 137 -9.56 -5.23 -2.30
CA SER A 137 -9.84 -5.64 -3.68
C SER A 137 -8.78 -5.11 -4.64
N LEU A 138 -8.32 -5.96 -5.57
CA LEU A 138 -7.44 -5.62 -6.68
C LEU A 138 -8.11 -6.02 -7.99
N ALA A 139 -8.28 -5.05 -8.89
CA ALA A 139 -8.93 -5.29 -10.17
C ALA A 139 -8.04 -6.10 -11.14
N PRO A 140 -8.60 -6.91 -12.05
CA PRO A 140 -9.97 -7.40 -12.04
C PRO A 140 -10.12 -8.59 -11.08
N ASP A 141 -11.17 -8.51 -10.25
CA ASP A 141 -11.76 -9.66 -9.54
C ASP A 141 -10.79 -10.45 -8.65
N CYS A 142 -9.91 -9.74 -7.95
CA CYS A 142 -9.06 -10.31 -6.92
C CYS A 142 -9.34 -9.66 -5.57
N ALA A 143 -9.25 -10.45 -4.50
CA ALA A 143 -9.33 -9.96 -3.14
C ALA A 143 -8.23 -10.58 -2.29
N MET A 144 -7.73 -9.83 -1.32
CA MET A 144 -6.73 -10.29 -0.37
C MET A 144 -7.25 -10.10 1.05
N ASN A 145 -7.00 -11.08 1.91
CA ASN A 145 -7.31 -10.98 3.33
C ASN A 145 -6.21 -11.66 4.15
N GLY A 146 -5.87 -11.08 5.30
CA GLY A 146 -4.95 -11.65 6.27
C GLY A 146 -4.11 -10.57 6.94
N THR A 147 -3.24 -10.99 7.84
CA THR A 147 -2.41 -10.11 8.66
C THR A 147 -0.95 -10.48 8.48
N MET A 148 -0.11 -9.46 8.32
CA MET A 148 1.34 -9.61 8.18
C MET A 148 2.04 -8.90 9.32
N GLN A 149 2.92 -9.61 10.01
CA GLN A 149 3.77 -9.03 11.06
C GLN A 149 5.11 -8.59 10.47
N THR A 150 5.58 -7.42 10.88
CA THR A 150 6.87 -6.86 10.45
C THR A 150 8.03 -7.27 11.36
N SER A 151 9.21 -7.35 10.75
CA SER A 151 10.50 -7.56 11.40
C SER A 151 11.54 -6.63 10.76
N PRO A 152 12.26 -5.79 11.55
CA PRO A 152 12.08 -5.57 12.99
C PRO A 152 10.67 -5.05 13.31
N GLN A 153 10.25 -5.14 14.58
CA GLN A 153 8.99 -4.53 15.00
C GLN A 153 9.08 -3.02 14.80
N VAL A 154 8.13 -2.48 14.06
CA VAL A 154 8.00 -1.06 13.75
C VAL A 154 6.96 -0.43 14.65
N ASP A 155 7.24 0.76 15.14
CA ASP A 155 6.31 1.64 15.84
C ASP A 155 6.05 2.87 14.96
N ILE A 156 4.77 3.19 14.76
CA ILE A 156 4.31 4.32 13.96
C ILE A 156 3.59 5.30 14.89
N GLN A 157 4.06 6.54 14.92
CA GLN A 157 3.50 7.60 15.75
C GLN A 157 3.08 8.79 14.89
N ALA A 158 2.12 9.56 15.40
CA ALA A 158 1.86 10.88 14.83
C ALA A 158 3.08 11.76 15.08
N ALA A 159 3.55 12.48 14.07
CA ALA A 159 4.60 13.45 14.27
C ALA A 159 4.08 14.53 15.22
N THR A 160 4.80 14.79 16.30
CA THR A 160 4.45 15.89 17.20
C THR A 160 4.60 17.19 16.41
N PRO A 161 3.55 18.02 16.28
CA PRO A 161 3.69 19.31 15.62
C PRO A 161 4.71 20.13 16.41
N LEU A 162 5.75 20.62 15.73
CA LEU A 162 6.63 21.63 16.30
C LEU A 162 5.77 22.86 16.57
N VAL A 163 5.35 23.03 17.83
CA VAL A 163 4.77 24.28 18.29
C VAL A 163 5.86 25.33 18.07
N MET A 164 5.69 26.17 17.05
CA MET A 164 6.50 27.37 16.87
C MET A 164 6.28 28.23 18.12
N GLN A 165 7.21 28.13 19.07
CA GLN A 165 7.34 29.08 20.16
C GLN A 165 7.75 30.41 19.51
N HIS A 166 6.76 31.28 19.27
CA HIS A 166 6.97 32.71 19.03
C HIS A 166 7.07 33.42 20.38
#